data_AF-A0A949DSX6-F1
#
_entry.id   AF-A0A949DSX6-F1
#
_cell.length_a   1.000
_cell.length_b   1.000
_cell.length_c   1.000
_cell.angle_alpha   90.00
_cell.angle_beta   90.00
_cell.angle_gamma   90.00
#
_symmetry.space_group_name_H-M   'P 1'
#
loop_
_entity.id
_entity.type
_entity.pdbx_description
1 polymer ?
#
loop_
_entity_poly.entity_id
_entity_poly.type
_entity_poly.pdbx_seq_one_letter_code
_entity_poly.pdbx_strand_id
1 'polypeptide(L)'
;MNSEYTTPSDNDNKSTNMTPSGEIIRLNGHERLQHLFTFLTFFILVASGYALRMPEEWILKLGDAGKTLFYYRGLLHRIAGVIMILAGLYHIVYLAAHREGRSFFMAMIPNLKDAKDIFQNLAYYIGKRPSPPDFDRFDYREKAEYLALVAGTIIISVTGVILWTEAYWSKFALDLSLLIHGMEAILATLAIIVWHFYSVHYKPGKFPMSWVWITGKMPLHELEEEHPLQYKRLIEQGLIDSNDTHHATPTKKGFMQVIIEGIVFLSFIFFLGISALLIKLLYFPPEYQRQDQMANKGSMETFFKKSEAKERIGYFHTPDASVAVTVSNPPVCVQCHGTFPHSKSPDVRSFLNMHNYFMACETCHVHQSDIETKMDYVWFDNQTDNRVDALTGDSGVYGAKLVPILTSSTGKLQRLDHSSNEDFVREYQANKNKLTLEEKAKAKVVLHKDISKKPVQCTECHGQKPYIDFATVGYTPERAQSLYRTEVADMINRYMKFYLPTMFDADLMRKKKTEDLEKENRSTK
;
A
#
# COMPACT_ATOMS: atom_id res chain seq x y z
N MET A 1 -53.61 -30.50 -31.84
CA MET A 1 -52.43 -31.37 -31.94
C MET A 1 -51.75 -31.36 -30.60
N ASN A 2 -51.98 -32.43 -29.84
CA ASN A 2 -51.40 -32.67 -28.53
C ASN A 2 -49.93 -33.04 -28.73
N SER A 3 -49.04 -32.45 -27.94
CA SER A 3 -47.71 -33.00 -27.68
C SER A 3 -47.70 -33.42 -26.22
N GLU A 4 -47.84 -34.72 -26.02
CA GLU A 4 -47.79 -35.41 -24.74
C GLU A 4 -46.46 -35.12 -24.04
N TYR A 5 -46.54 -34.59 -22.81
CA TYR A 5 -45.42 -34.60 -21.88
C TYR A 5 -45.53 -35.91 -21.10
N THR A 6 -44.72 -36.89 -21.51
CA THR A 6 -44.58 -38.18 -20.84
C THR A 6 -44.23 -38.00 -19.36
N THR A 7 -45.06 -38.59 -18.50
CA THR A 7 -44.83 -38.77 -17.07
C THR A 7 -43.63 -39.68 -16.83
N PRO A 8 -42.64 -39.29 -16.00
CA PRO A 8 -41.75 -40.25 -15.36
C PRO A 8 -42.48 -40.89 -14.18
N SER A 9 -42.31 -42.20 -14.08
CA SER A 9 -42.87 -43.10 -13.06
C SER A 9 -42.56 -42.68 -11.63
N ASP A 10 -43.51 -42.98 -10.76
CA ASP A 10 -43.38 -43.01 -9.29
C ASP A 10 -42.13 -43.79 -8.82
N ASN A 11 -41.64 -43.36 -7.66
CA ASN A 11 -40.51 -43.87 -6.87
C ASN A 11 -39.10 -43.44 -7.32
N ASP A 12 -38.68 -42.26 -6.87
CA ASP A 12 -37.53 -42.13 -5.95
C ASP A 12 -37.27 -40.65 -5.56
N ASN A 13 -37.17 -40.40 -4.26
CA ASN A 13 -36.70 -39.16 -3.60
C ASN A 13 -37.47 -37.85 -3.83
N LYS A 14 -38.63 -37.71 -3.16
CA LYS A 14 -39.04 -36.40 -2.61
C LYS A 14 -38.07 -36.03 -1.48
N SER A 15 -37.10 -35.16 -1.75
CA SER A 15 -36.29 -34.54 -0.69
C SER A 15 -37.15 -33.60 0.14
N THR A 16 -37.79 -34.14 1.17
CA THR A 16 -38.60 -33.40 2.14
C THR A 16 -37.69 -32.53 3.01
N ASN A 17 -37.54 -31.26 2.64
CA ASN A 17 -36.83 -30.23 3.44
C ASN A 17 -37.70 -29.69 4.60
N MET A 18 -38.64 -30.47 5.11
CA MET A 18 -39.61 -30.02 6.11
C MET A 18 -39.29 -30.68 7.44
N THR A 19 -38.89 -29.88 8.43
CA THR A 19 -38.86 -30.30 9.82
C THR A 19 -40.27 -30.19 10.41
N PRO A 20 -40.72 -31.13 11.28
CA PRO A 20 -42.06 -31.13 11.89
C PRO A 20 -42.41 -29.93 12.79
N SER A 21 -41.63 -28.85 12.73
CA SER A 21 -41.54 -27.82 13.76
C SER A 21 -41.51 -26.41 13.16
N GLY A 22 -42.53 -26.00 12.39
CA GLY A 22 -42.72 -24.59 12.00
C GLY A 22 -41.49 -23.87 11.43
N GLU A 23 -40.57 -24.61 10.80
CA GLU A 23 -39.23 -24.16 10.38
C GLU A 23 -38.94 -24.70 8.98
N ILE A 24 -38.27 -23.89 8.15
CA ILE A 24 -37.77 -24.29 6.84
C ILE A 24 -36.26 -24.38 6.82
N ILE A 25 -35.71 -25.25 5.97
CA ILE A 25 -34.27 -25.27 5.68
C ILE A 25 -33.97 -24.17 4.65
N ARG A 26 -33.25 -23.13 5.09
CA ARG A 26 -32.87 -21.95 4.31
C ARG A 26 -31.47 -22.07 3.70
N LEU A 27 -30.54 -22.71 4.40
CA LEU A 27 -29.17 -23.01 3.96
C LEU A 27 -28.86 -24.49 4.17
N ASN A 28 -28.32 -25.14 3.15
CA ASN A 28 -27.93 -26.55 3.25
C ASN A 28 -26.64 -26.70 4.12
N GLY A 29 -26.26 -27.94 4.45
CA GLY A 29 -25.04 -28.19 5.23
C GLY A 29 -23.76 -27.73 4.53
N HIS A 30 -23.76 -27.78 3.20
CA HIS A 30 -22.60 -27.47 2.38
C HIS A 30 -22.32 -25.97 2.29
N GLU A 31 -23.36 -25.17 2.08
CA GLU A 31 -23.37 -23.70 2.09
C GLU A 31 -22.94 -23.16 3.45
N ARG A 32 -23.41 -23.77 4.54
CA ARG A 32 -22.97 -23.42 5.90
C ARG A 32 -21.49 -23.67 6.12
N LEU A 33 -20.97 -24.79 5.62
CA LEU A 33 -19.55 -25.11 5.74
C LEU A 33 -18.70 -24.12 4.94
N GLN A 34 -19.10 -23.81 3.70
CA GLN A 34 -18.43 -22.79 2.89
C GLN A 34 -18.43 -21.43 3.60
N HIS A 35 -19.59 -21.01 4.12
CA HIS A 35 -19.71 -19.77 4.88
C HIS A 35 -18.77 -19.76 6.11
N LEU A 36 -18.71 -20.85 6.88
CA LEU A 36 -17.82 -20.94 8.05
C LEU A 36 -16.35 -20.81 7.65
N PHE A 37 -15.92 -21.47 6.57
CA PHE A 37 -14.55 -21.34 6.06
C PHE A 37 -14.24 -19.91 5.60
N THR A 38 -15.14 -19.29 4.84
CA THR A 38 -15.00 -17.89 4.41
C THR A 38 -14.94 -16.95 5.61
N PHE A 39 -15.82 -17.12 6.59
CA PHE A 39 -15.85 -16.34 7.83
C PHE A 39 -14.50 -16.41 8.56
N LEU A 40 -14.03 -17.62 8.90
CA LEU A 40 -12.78 -17.78 9.64
C LEU A 40 -11.59 -17.18 8.88
N THR A 41 -11.51 -17.45 7.58
CA THR A 41 -10.41 -16.98 6.74
C THR A 41 -10.43 -15.46 6.60
N PHE A 42 -11.61 -14.86 6.46
CA PHE A 42 -11.78 -13.40 6.38
C PHE A 42 -11.25 -12.71 7.63
N PHE A 43 -11.63 -13.19 8.82
CA PHE A 43 -11.16 -12.58 10.08
C PHE A 43 -9.65 -12.72 10.27
N ILE A 44 -9.06 -13.85 9.87
CA ILE A 44 -7.61 -14.03 9.90
C ILE A 44 -6.92 -13.05 8.93
N LEU A 45 -7.45 -12.88 7.72
CA LEU A 45 -6.92 -11.95 6.73
C LEU A 45 -6.99 -10.50 7.19
N VAL A 46 -8.13 -10.09 7.76
CA VAL A 46 -8.33 -8.74 8.31
C VAL A 46 -7.35 -8.47 9.45
N ALA A 47 -7.26 -9.38 10.43
CA ALA A 47 -6.38 -9.22 11.58
C ALA A 47 -4.89 -9.18 11.17
N SER A 48 -4.45 -10.12 10.34
CA SER A 48 -3.06 -10.18 9.86
C SER A 48 -2.71 -9.05 8.90
N GLY A 49 -3.65 -8.61 8.06
CA GLY A 49 -3.48 -7.52 7.10
C GLY A 49 -3.33 -6.17 7.79
N TYR A 50 -4.20 -5.86 8.76
CA TYR A 50 -4.03 -4.65 9.57
C TYR A 50 -2.76 -4.70 10.42
N ALA A 51 -2.38 -5.88 10.93
CA ALA A 51 -1.12 -6.05 11.64
C ALA A 51 0.11 -5.74 10.78
N LEU A 52 0.06 -5.87 9.44
CA LEU A 52 1.14 -5.46 8.54
C LEU A 52 1.28 -3.93 8.44
N ARG A 53 0.20 -3.18 8.69
CA ARG A 53 0.16 -1.71 8.57
C ARG A 53 0.34 -0.98 9.90
N MET A 54 0.25 -1.67 11.03
CA MET A 54 0.44 -1.06 12.35
C MET A 54 1.92 -0.72 12.63
N PRO A 55 2.21 0.39 13.34
CA PRO A 55 3.55 0.72 13.81
C PRO A 55 4.12 -0.41 14.68
N GLU A 56 5.40 -0.71 14.50
CA GLU A 56 6.09 -1.77 15.22
C GLU A 56 5.98 -1.61 16.75
N GLU A 57 6.10 -0.38 17.24
CA GLU A 57 5.99 -0.06 18.68
C GLU A 57 4.66 -0.50 19.31
N TRP A 58 3.57 -0.48 18.54
CA TRP A 58 2.25 -0.85 19.05
C TRP A 58 2.12 -2.36 19.19
N ILE A 59 2.74 -3.11 18.27
CA ILE A 59 2.75 -4.56 18.29
C ILE A 59 3.68 -5.05 19.41
N LEU A 60 4.85 -4.44 19.56
CA LEU A 60 5.83 -4.83 20.59
C LEU A 60 5.38 -4.52 22.03
N LYS A 61 4.46 -3.56 22.23
CA LYS A 61 3.82 -3.31 23.53
C LYS A 61 3.00 -4.49 24.06
N LEU A 62 2.65 -5.47 23.22
CA LEU A 62 1.98 -6.71 23.61
C LEU A 62 2.94 -7.77 24.18
N GLY A 63 4.23 -7.44 24.37
CA GLY A 63 5.23 -8.34 24.93
C GLY A 63 5.60 -9.47 23.98
N ASP A 64 5.80 -10.68 24.51
CA ASP A 64 6.26 -11.84 23.71
C ASP A 64 5.22 -12.32 22.69
N ALA A 65 3.93 -12.12 22.97
CA ALA A 65 2.86 -12.35 22.00
C ALA A 65 2.98 -11.38 20.79
N GLY A 66 3.39 -10.14 21.05
CA GLY A 66 3.65 -9.14 20.01
C GLY A 66 4.79 -9.52 19.08
N LYS A 67 5.91 -10.00 19.61
CA LYS A 67 7.05 -10.49 18.81
C LYS A 67 6.65 -11.66 17.92
N THR A 68 5.88 -12.59 18.48
CA THR A 68 5.35 -13.76 17.75
C THR A 68 4.44 -13.31 16.60
N LEU A 69 3.50 -12.39 16.88
CA LEU A 69 2.60 -11.84 15.87
C LEU A 69 3.36 -11.09 14.77
N PHE A 70 4.36 -10.29 15.11
CA PHE A 70 5.18 -9.54 14.15
C PHE A 70 5.91 -10.45 13.17
N TYR A 71 6.41 -11.58 13.66
CA TYR A 71 7.10 -12.57 12.84
C TYR A 71 6.14 -13.35 11.93
N TYR A 72 5.01 -13.83 12.48
CA TYR A 72 4.10 -14.72 11.75
C TYR A 72 3.02 -14.00 10.94
N ARG A 73 2.74 -12.70 11.15
CA ARG A 73 1.64 -11.96 10.47
C ARG A 73 1.67 -12.12 8.95
N GLY A 74 2.83 -11.96 8.32
CA GLY A 74 2.95 -12.04 6.86
C GLY A 74 2.81 -13.47 6.33
N LEU A 75 3.20 -14.48 7.12
CA LEU A 75 3.00 -15.88 6.77
C LEU A 75 1.51 -16.26 6.89
N LEU A 76 0.89 -15.93 8.03
CA LEU A 76 -0.54 -16.19 8.28
C LEU A 76 -1.43 -15.51 7.24
N HIS A 77 -1.11 -14.26 6.87
CA HIS A 77 -1.85 -13.53 5.85
C HIS A 77 -1.82 -14.25 4.50
N ARG A 78 -0.64 -14.73 4.07
CA ARG A 78 -0.50 -15.46 2.80
C ARG A 78 -1.19 -16.81 2.81
N ILE A 79 -1.06 -17.58 3.89
CA ILE A 79 -1.75 -18.88 4.04
C ILE A 79 -3.26 -18.68 3.98
N ALA A 80 -3.79 -17.72 4.76
CA ALA A 80 -5.21 -17.40 4.74
C ALA A 80 -5.66 -16.88 3.36
N GLY A 81 -4.81 -16.11 2.67
CA GLY A 81 -5.07 -15.63 1.31
C GLY A 81 -5.24 -16.78 0.32
N VAL A 82 -4.35 -17.79 0.35
CA VAL A 82 -4.48 -18.99 -0.48
C VAL A 82 -5.78 -19.74 -0.16
N ILE A 83 -6.09 -19.93 1.13
CA ILE A 83 -7.32 -20.60 1.55
C ILE A 83 -8.56 -19.86 1.04
N MET A 84 -8.58 -18.53 1.12
CA MET A 84 -9.70 -17.70 0.62
C MET A 84 -9.86 -17.82 -0.88
N ILE A 85 -8.75 -17.79 -1.63
CA ILE A 85 -8.77 -17.96 -3.10
C ILE A 85 -9.32 -19.34 -3.47
N LEU A 86 -8.84 -20.40 -2.82
CA LEU A 86 -9.31 -21.76 -3.05
C LEU A 86 -10.80 -21.92 -2.67
N ALA A 87 -11.23 -21.33 -1.56
CA ALA A 87 -12.64 -21.32 -1.15
C ALA A 87 -13.53 -20.58 -2.18
N GLY A 88 -13.07 -19.44 -2.70
CA GLY A 88 -13.76 -18.70 -3.76
C GLY A 88 -13.85 -19.48 -5.07
N LEU A 89 -12.76 -20.11 -5.51
CA LEU A 89 -12.76 -20.99 -6.69
C LEU A 89 -13.68 -22.19 -6.51
N TYR A 90 -13.65 -22.80 -5.33
CA TYR A 90 -14.56 -23.89 -4.98
C TYR A 90 -16.02 -23.45 -5.02
N HIS A 91 -16.33 -22.27 -4.50
CA HIS A 91 -17.67 -21.70 -4.56
C HIS A 91 -18.14 -21.53 -6.00
N ILE A 92 -17.29 -21.01 -6.90
CA ILE A 92 -17.62 -20.89 -8.34
C ILE A 92 -17.93 -22.26 -8.95
N VAL A 93 -17.14 -23.29 -8.65
CA VAL A 93 -17.40 -24.67 -9.11
C VAL A 93 -18.72 -25.20 -8.55
N TYR A 94 -19.01 -24.96 -7.27
CA TYR A 94 -20.28 -25.34 -6.66
C TYR A 94 -21.48 -24.68 -7.36
N LEU A 95 -21.40 -23.36 -7.63
CA LEU A 95 -22.44 -22.61 -8.33
C LEU A 95 -22.67 -23.12 -9.77
N ALA A 96 -21.63 -23.59 -10.46
CA ALA A 96 -21.75 -24.10 -11.82
C ALA A 96 -22.23 -25.56 -11.88
N ALA A 97 -21.68 -26.42 -11.02
CA ALA A 97 -21.88 -27.88 -11.10
C ALA A 97 -23.14 -28.36 -10.36
N HIS A 98 -23.48 -27.75 -9.22
CA HIS A 98 -24.58 -28.24 -8.38
C HIS A 98 -25.90 -27.56 -8.76
N ARG A 99 -27.01 -28.33 -8.76
CA ARG A 99 -28.35 -27.80 -9.06
C ARG A 99 -28.77 -26.72 -8.05
N GLU A 100 -28.48 -26.95 -6.77
CA GLU A 100 -28.75 -26.01 -5.67
C GLU A 100 -27.92 -24.74 -5.81
N GLY A 101 -26.62 -24.87 -6.10
CA GLY A 101 -25.73 -23.74 -6.38
C GLY A 101 -26.18 -22.89 -7.58
N ARG A 102 -26.60 -23.52 -8.69
CA ARG A 102 -27.16 -22.81 -9.84
C ARG A 102 -28.44 -22.05 -9.48
N SER A 103 -29.34 -22.68 -8.72
CA SER A 103 -30.57 -22.03 -8.23
C SER A 103 -30.26 -20.85 -7.32
N PHE A 104 -29.28 -20.99 -6.42
CA PHE A 104 -28.80 -19.92 -5.55
C PHE A 104 -28.24 -18.75 -6.36
N PHE A 105 -27.34 -19.02 -7.30
CA PHE A 105 -26.73 -18.00 -8.16
C PHE A 105 -27.78 -17.24 -8.96
N MET A 106 -28.71 -17.94 -9.62
CA MET A 106 -29.77 -17.30 -10.41
C MET A 106 -30.69 -16.43 -9.55
N ALA A 107 -30.95 -16.83 -8.30
CA ALA A 107 -31.72 -16.03 -7.35
C ALA A 107 -30.97 -14.79 -6.86
N MET A 108 -29.63 -14.79 -6.96
CA MET A 108 -28.76 -13.72 -6.49
C MET A 108 -28.49 -12.63 -7.54
N ILE A 109 -28.79 -12.90 -8.82
CA ILE A 109 -28.66 -11.92 -9.89
C ILE A 109 -29.72 -10.81 -9.71
N PRO A 110 -29.31 -9.53 -9.63
CA PRO A 110 -30.26 -8.42 -9.56
C PRO A 110 -31.14 -8.35 -10.81
N ASN A 111 -32.42 -8.04 -10.62
CA ASN A 111 -33.40 -7.88 -11.68
C ASN A 111 -34.20 -6.57 -11.51
N LEU A 112 -35.09 -6.28 -12.47
CA LEU A 112 -35.87 -5.03 -12.47
C LEU A 112 -36.81 -4.90 -11.25
N LYS A 113 -37.22 -6.01 -10.62
CA LYS A 113 -38.00 -5.98 -9.38
C LYS A 113 -37.16 -5.44 -8.24
N ASP A 114 -35.88 -5.80 -8.13
CA ASP A 114 -35.00 -5.30 -7.07
C ASP A 114 -34.90 -3.76 -7.10
N ALA A 115 -34.81 -3.17 -8.29
CA ALA A 115 -34.84 -1.71 -8.46
C ALA A 115 -36.17 -1.11 -7.99
N LYS A 116 -37.29 -1.74 -8.34
CA LYS A 116 -38.63 -1.33 -7.87
C LYS A 116 -38.75 -1.44 -6.35
N ASP A 117 -38.24 -2.52 -5.77
CA ASP A 117 -38.26 -2.78 -4.32
C ASP A 117 -37.46 -1.71 -3.56
N ILE A 118 -36.33 -1.22 -4.10
CA ILE A 118 -35.57 -0.09 -3.53
C ILE A 118 -36.45 1.16 -3.42
N PHE A 119 -37.12 1.54 -4.51
CA PHE A 119 -38.01 2.72 -4.51
C PHE A 119 -39.22 2.53 -3.59
N GLN A 120 -39.81 1.34 -3.56
CA GLN A 120 -40.91 1.02 -2.66
C GLN A 120 -40.50 1.06 -1.20
N ASN A 121 -39.30 0.57 -0.87
CA ASN A 121 -38.77 0.59 0.49
C ASN A 121 -38.46 2.02 0.94
N LEU A 122 -37.89 2.85 0.05
CA LEU A 122 -37.69 4.27 0.32
C LEU A 122 -39.02 5.00 0.53
N ALA A 123 -40.03 4.72 -0.29
CA ALA A 123 -41.37 5.28 -0.12
C ALA A 123 -42.00 4.84 1.21
N TYR A 124 -41.78 3.59 1.64
CA TYR A 124 -42.20 3.09 2.95
C TYR A 124 -41.50 3.83 4.10
N TYR A 125 -40.17 3.99 4.04
CA TYR A 125 -39.42 4.72 5.09
C TYR A 125 -39.80 6.20 5.20
N ILE A 126 -40.22 6.84 4.11
CA ILE A 126 -40.71 8.24 4.11
C ILE A 126 -42.22 8.30 4.43
N GLY A 127 -42.86 7.17 4.74
CA GLY A 127 -44.28 7.10 5.12
C GLY A 127 -45.28 7.24 3.96
N LYS A 128 -44.81 7.22 2.71
CA LYS A 128 -45.65 7.29 1.49
C LYS A 128 -46.27 5.94 1.09
N ARG A 129 -45.90 4.86 1.78
CA ARG A 129 -46.47 3.52 1.56
C ARG A 129 -46.81 2.89 2.92
N PRO A 130 -47.94 2.18 3.07
CA PRO A 130 -48.36 1.63 4.36
C PRO A 130 -47.60 0.35 4.77
N SER A 131 -46.98 -0.36 3.82
CA SER A 131 -46.27 -1.63 4.05
C SER A 131 -44.91 -1.68 3.35
N PRO A 132 -43.96 -2.49 3.87
CA PRO A 132 -42.68 -2.75 3.21
C PRO A 132 -42.86 -3.57 1.92
N PRO A 133 -41.87 -3.58 1.00
CA PRO A 133 -41.97 -4.35 -0.26
C PRO A 133 -42.13 -5.84 0.02
N ASP A 134 -42.89 -6.52 -0.84
CA ASP A 134 -42.98 -7.98 -0.78
C ASP A 134 -41.67 -8.55 -1.37
N PHE A 135 -40.72 -8.89 -0.51
CA PHE A 135 -39.43 -9.45 -0.92
C PHE A 135 -39.57 -10.91 -1.36
N ASP A 136 -38.69 -11.30 -2.28
CA ASP A 136 -38.57 -12.67 -2.77
C ASP A 136 -37.54 -13.45 -1.92
N ARG A 137 -37.06 -14.62 -2.39
CA ARG A 137 -36.11 -15.50 -1.71
C ARG A 137 -34.93 -14.74 -1.13
N PHE A 138 -34.39 -13.77 -1.87
CA PHE A 138 -33.41 -12.83 -1.36
C PHE A 138 -33.89 -11.41 -1.61
N ASP A 139 -33.67 -10.53 -0.64
CA ASP A 139 -33.95 -9.11 -0.80
C ASP A 139 -32.81 -8.41 -1.60
N TYR A 140 -33.04 -7.17 -2.03
CA TYR A 140 -32.04 -6.44 -2.81
C TYR A 140 -30.76 -6.14 -2.01
N ARG A 141 -30.83 -6.12 -0.67
CA ARG A 141 -29.72 -5.81 0.24
C ARG A 141 -28.80 -7.02 0.36
N GLU A 142 -29.36 -8.21 0.57
CA GLU A 142 -28.67 -9.49 0.58
C GLU A 142 -27.97 -9.75 -0.76
N LYS A 143 -28.63 -9.45 -1.88
CA LYS A 143 -28.02 -9.55 -3.22
C LYS A 143 -26.85 -8.59 -3.40
N ALA A 144 -27.00 -7.34 -2.95
CA ALA A 144 -25.94 -6.35 -3.03
C ALA A 144 -24.74 -6.73 -2.14
N GLU A 145 -24.99 -7.20 -0.91
CA GLU A 145 -23.97 -7.71 0.01
C GLU A 145 -23.19 -8.87 -0.62
N TYR A 146 -23.89 -9.86 -1.17
CA TYR A 146 -23.25 -10.99 -1.83
C TYR A 146 -22.40 -10.56 -3.03
N LEU A 147 -22.93 -9.72 -3.91
CA LEU A 147 -22.22 -9.27 -5.11
C LEU A 147 -20.98 -8.43 -4.73
N ALA A 148 -21.12 -7.54 -3.75
CA ALA A 148 -20.01 -6.75 -3.22
C ALA A 148 -18.92 -7.65 -2.63
N LEU A 149 -19.29 -8.69 -1.88
CA LEU A 149 -18.34 -9.65 -1.32
C LEU A 149 -17.60 -10.43 -2.42
N VAL A 150 -18.32 -10.91 -3.45
CA VAL A 150 -17.71 -11.63 -4.59
C VAL A 150 -16.75 -10.72 -5.35
N ALA A 151 -17.17 -9.50 -5.69
CA ALA A 151 -16.34 -8.53 -6.39
C ALA A 151 -15.10 -8.15 -5.56
N GLY A 152 -15.27 -7.84 -4.27
CA GLY A 152 -14.19 -7.50 -3.37
C GLY A 152 -13.19 -8.64 -3.19
N THR A 153 -13.68 -9.88 -3.08
CA THR A 153 -12.82 -11.07 -3.00
C THR A 153 -11.96 -11.23 -4.26
N ILE A 154 -12.50 -10.96 -5.45
CA ILE A 154 -11.73 -10.99 -6.70
C ILE A 154 -10.66 -9.90 -6.70
N ILE A 155 -11.03 -8.66 -6.38
CA ILE A 155 -10.13 -7.50 -6.38
C ILE A 155 -8.97 -7.72 -5.39
N ILE A 156 -9.28 -8.11 -4.15
CA ILE A 156 -8.27 -8.31 -3.10
C ILE A 156 -7.37 -9.53 -3.41
N SER A 157 -7.91 -10.57 -4.03
CA SER A 157 -7.12 -11.75 -4.45
C SER A 157 -6.14 -11.40 -5.56
N VAL A 158 -6.59 -10.71 -6.62
CA VAL A 158 -5.73 -10.33 -7.75
C VAL A 158 -4.63 -9.38 -7.28
N THR A 159 -4.99 -8.33 -6.55
CA THR A 159 -4.00 -7.38 -6.01
C THR A 159 -3.04 -8.05 -5.03
N GLY A 160 -3.52 -9.00 -4.20
CA GLY A 160 -2.68 -9.77 -3.28
C GLY A 160 -1.66 -10.66 -4.00
N VAL A 161 -2.05 -11.31 -5.10
CA VAL A 161 -1.14 -12.11 -5.93
C VAL A 161 -0.08 -11.23 -6.60
N ILE A 162 -0.46 -10.04 -7.10
CA ILE A 162 0.49 -9.08 -7.66
C ILE A 162 1.52 -8.66 -6.59
N LEU A 163 1.06 -8.31 -5.39
CA LEU A 163 1.94 -7.93 -4.27
C LEU A 163 2.84 -9.08 -3.80
N TRP A 164 2.38 -10.33 -3.85
CA TRP A 164 3.20 -11.49 -3.50
C TRP A 164 4.26 -11.78 -4.58
N THR A 165 3.95 -11.52 -5.85
CA THR A 165 4.85 -11.79 -6.98
C THR A 165 5.66 -10.56 -7.39
N GLU A 166 6.08 -9.76 -6.42
CA GLU A 166 6.67 -8.43 -6.61
C GLU A 166 7.84 -8.36 -7.62
N ALA A 167 8.63 -9.44 -7.75
CA ALA A 167 9.77 -9.52 -8.67
C ALA A 167 9.38 -9.41 -10.16
N TYR A 168 8.11 -9.64 -10.52
CA TYR A 168 7.65 -9.69 -11.91
C TYR A 168 6.91 -8.43 -12.36
N TRP A 169 6.63 -7.49 -11.45
CA TRP A 169 5.76 -6.35 -11.72
C TRP A 169 6.49 -5.02 -11.64
N SER A 170 5.99 -4.03 -12.38
CA SER A 170 6.50 -2.66 -12.27
C SER A 170 6.10 -2.03 -10.93
N LYS A 171 6.88 -1.05 -10.46
CA LYS A 171 6.54 -0.29 -9.24
C LYS A 171 5.15 0.34 -9.31
N PHE A 172 4.74 0.82 -10.48
CA PHE A 172 3.37 1.35 -10.67
C PHE A 172 2.31 0.30 -10.35
N ALA A 173 2.47 -0.93 -10.86
CA ALA A 173 1.53 -2.01 -10.60
C ALA A 173 1.52 -2.40 -9.11
N LEU A 174 2.67 -2.36 -8.45
CA LEU A 174 2.79 -2.65 -7.01
C LEU A 174 2.16 -1.55 -6.15
N ASP A 175 2.44 -0.28 -6.42
CA ASP A 175 1.87 0.85 -5.69
C ASP A 175 0.34 0.91 -5.86
N LEU A 176 -0.14 0.70 -7.10
CA LEU A 176 -1.57 0.64 -7.38
C LEU A 176 -2.24 -0.55 -6.70
N SER A 177 -1.60 -1.73 -6.74
CA SER A 177 -2.12 -2.92 -6.06
C SER A 177 -2.14 -2.72 -4.55
N LEU A 178 -1.11 -2.11 -3.96
CA LEU A 178 -1.06 -1.82 -2.53
C LEU A 178 -2.19 -0.86 -2.11
N LEU A 179 -2.43 0.17 -2.91
CA LEU A 179 -3.52 1.12 -2.68
C LEU A 179 -4.88 0.43 -2.75
N ILE A 180 -5.17 -0.27 -3.86
CA ILE A 180 -6.45 -0.95 -4.08
C ILE A 180 -6.67 -2.02 -3.01
N HIS A 181 -5.66 -2.86 -2.73
CA HIS A 181 -5.76 -3.92 -1.73
C HIS A 181 -6.05 -3.37 -0.34
N GLY A 182 -5.34 -2.31 0.06
CA GLY A 182 -5.56 -1.65 1.35
C GLY A 182 -6.93 -1.00 1.47
N MET A 183 -7.40 -0.33 0.41
CA MET A 183 -8.72 0.32 0.39
C MET A 183 -9.85 -0.70 0.37
N GLU A 184 -9.72 -1.76 -0.41
CA GLU A 184 -10.69 -2.85 -0.47
C GLU A 184 -10.79 -3.57 0.88
N ALA A 185 -9.68 -3.81 1.57
CA ALA A 185 -9.68 -4.39 2.91
C ALA A 185 -10.47 -3.51 3.91
N ILE A 186 -10.32 -2.19 3.84
CA ILE A 186 -11.09 -1.24 4.66
C ILE A 186 -12.58 -1.28 4.30
N LEU A 187 -12.90 -1.21 3.02
CA LEU A 187 -14.29 -1.24 2.54
C LEU A 187 -14.98 -2.55 2.94
N ALA A 188 -14.35 -3.70 2.71
CA ALA A 188 -14.87 -5.01 3.07
C ALA A 188 -15.07 -5.14 4.58
N THR A 189 -14.11 -4.68 5.39
CA THR A 189 -14.22 -4.70 6.85
C THR A 189 -15.42 -3.86 7.33
N LEU A 190 -15.58 -2.64 6.79
CA LEU A 190 -16.70 -1.77 7.14
C LEU A 190 -18.04 -2.33 6.66
N ALA A 191 -18.11 -2.89 5.45
CA ALA A 191 -19.33 -3.52 4.93
C ALA A 191 -19.78 -4.69 5.82
N ILE A 192 -18.84 -5.55 6.25
CA ILE A 192 -19.17 -6.67 7.14
C ILE A 192 -19.61 -6.17 8.52
N ILE A 193 -18.93 -5.19 9.10
CA ILE A 193 -19.25 -4.68 10.45
C ILE A 193 -20.57 -3.89 10.47
N VAL A 194 -20.72 -2.93 9.56
CA VAL A 194 -21.83 -1.96 9.61
C VAL A 194 -23.10 -2.57 9.04
N TRP A 195 -22.98 -3.26 7.91
CA TRP A 195 -24.15 -3.75 7.17
C TRP A 195 -24.44 -5.20 7.52
N HIS A 196 -23.51 -6.12 7.25
CA HIS A 196 -23.77 -7.56 7.40
C HIS A 196 -24.06 -7.97 8.86
N PHE A 197 -23.21 -7.53 9.79
CA PHE A 197 -23.39 -7.82 11.22
C PHE A 197 -24.68 -7.20 11.76
N TYR A 198 -25.06 -6.01 11.29
CA TYR A 198 -26.37 -5.45 11.62
C TYR A 198 -27.51 -6.35 11.16
N SER A 199 -27.52 -6.76 9.89
CA SER A 199 -28.58 -7.59 9.31
C SER A 199 -28.73 -8.94 10.02
N VAL A 200 -27.64 -9.52 10.52
CA VAL A 200 -27.61 -10.87 11.09
C VAL A 200 -27.66 -10.89 12.63
N HIS A 201 -27.10 -9.89 13.32
CA HIS A 201 -26.97 -9.88 14.79
C HIS A 201 -27.84 -8.83 15.47
N TYR A 202 -27.93 -7.63 14.90
CA TYR A 202 -28.49 -6.47 15.60
C TYR A 202 -29.89 -6.07 15.13
N LYS A 203 -30.36 -6.60 13.99
CA LYS A 203 -31.71 -6.34 13.50
C LYS A 203 -32.75 -6.79 14.54
N PRO A 204 -33.73 -5.93 14.90
CA PRO A 204 -34.84 -6.32 15.75
C PRO A 204 -35.53 -7.58 15.19
N GLY A 205 -35.83 -8.55 16.05
CA GLY A 205 -36.36 -9.86 15.65
C GLY A 205 -35.29 -10.95 15.45
N LYS A 206 -34.04 -10.58 15.16
CA LYS A 206 -32.92 -11.54 14.99
C LYS A 206 -31.92 -11.51 16.15
N PHE A 207 -32.05 -10.59 17.09
CA PHE A 207 -31.13 -10.45 18.24
C PHE A 207 -31.17 -11.69 19.16
N PRO A 208 -30.01 -12.22 19.63
CA PRO A 208 -28.65 -11.72 19.44
C PRO A 208 -27.95 -12.13 18.13
N MET A 209 -28.51 -13.10 17.41
CA MET A 209 -28.04 -13.52 16.08
C MET A 209 -29.08 -14.41 15.39
N SER A 210 -29.17 -14.31 14.06
CA SER A 210 -29.88 -15.30 13.25
C SER A 210 -29.18 -16.65 13.34
N TRP A 211 -29.95 -17.70 13.60
CA TRP A 211 -29.42 -19.07 13.69
C TRP A 211 -29.22 -19.72 12.32
N VAL A 212 -29.70 -19.10 11.25
CA VAL A 212 -29.69 -19.64 9.88
C VAL A 212 -28.29 -20.04 9.43
N TRP A 213 -27.25 -19.27 9.76
CA TRP A 213 -25.88 -19.58 9.33
C TRP A 213 -25.24 -20.76 10.10
N ILE A 214 -25.76 -21.14 11.26
CA ILE A 214 -25.31 -22.30 12.05
C ILE A 214 -26.21 -23.51 11.79
N THR A 215 -27.51 -23.39 12.00
CA THR A 215 -28.46 -24.50 11.95
C THR A 215 -29.01 -24.75 10.54
N GLY A 216 -28.95 -23.74 9.67
CA GLY A 216 -29.53 -23.78 8.34
C GLY A 216 -31.03 -23.55 8.33
N LYS A 217 -31.66 -23.34 9.49
CA LYS A 217 -33.12 -23.29 9.64
C LYS A 217 -33.61 -21.88 9.91
N MET A 218 -34.78 -21.55 9.37
CA MET A 218 -35.50 -20.30 9.56
C MET A 218 -36.94 -20.59 9.99
N PRO A 219 -37.45 -19.96 11.07
CA PRO A 219 -38.85 -20.05 11.47
C PRO A 219 -39.81 -19.53 10.38
N LEU A 220 -41.01 -20.11 10.28
CA LEU A 220 -42.00 -19.71 9.27
C LEU A 220 -42.48 -18.26 9.41
N HIS A 221 -42.64 -17.76 10.65
CA HIS A 221 -43.03 -16.37 10.88
C HIS A 221 -41.95 -15.38 10.41
N GLU A 222 -40.67 -15.72 10.60
CA GLU A 222 -39.55 -14.91 10.09
C GLU A 222 -39.52 -14.93 8.56
N LEU A 223 -39.84 -16.08 7.95
CA LEU A 223 -39.95 -16.20 6.50
C LEU A 223 -41.10 -15.35 5.92
N GLU A 224 -42.25 -15.32 6.59
CA GLU A 224 -43.40 -14.51 6.19
C GLU A 224 -43.09 -13.01 6.26
N GLU A 225 -42.40 -12.55 7.32
CA GLU A 225 -42.04 -11.15 7.51
C GLU A 225 -40.92 -10.70 6.55
N GLU A 226 -39.86 -11.49 6.42
CA GLU A 226 -38.65 -11.10 5.68
C GLU A 226 -38.73 -11.44 4.19
N HIS A 227 -39.41 -12.53 3.82
CA HIS A 227 -39.53 -13.01 2.44
C HIS A 227 -40.98 -13.36 2.04
N PRO A 228 -41.93 -12.39 2.06
CA PRO A 228 -43.35 -12.66 1.86
C PRO A 228 -43.70 -13.40 0.55
N LEU A 229 -43.00 -13.12 -0.56
CA LEU A 229 -43.28 -13.80 -1.83
C LEU A 229 -42.79 -15.25 -1.83
N GLN A 230 -41.68 -15.52 -1.15
CA GLN A 230 -41.21 -16.89 -1.00
C GLN A 230 -42.22 -17.69 -0.16
N TYR A 231 -42.68 -17.11 0.95
CA TYR A 231 -43.71 -17.72 1.80
C TYR A 231 -44.99 -18.05 1.01
N LYS A 232 -45.54 -17.07 0.27
CA LYS A 232 -46.72 -17.28 -0.59
C LYS A 232 -46.53 -18.41 -1.60
N ARG A 233 -45.39 -18.47 -2.31
CA ARG A 233 -45.12 -19.55 -3.27
C ARG A 233 -45.02 -20.92 -2.63
N LEU A 234 -44.49 -21.02 -1.40
CA LEU A 234 -44.38 -22.31 -0.71
C LEU A 234 -45.75 -22.81 -0.23
N ILE A 235 -46.66 -21.91 0.17
CA ILE A 235 -48.06 -22.26 0.44
C ILE A 235 -48.76 -22.71 -0.83
N GLU A 236 -48.63 -21.96 -1.94
CA GLU A 236 -49.23 -22.31 -3.24
C GLU A 236 -48.74 -23.68 -3.76
N GLN A 237 -47.49 -24.05 -3.47
CA GLN A 237 -46.91 -25.34 -3.82
C GLN A 237 -47.32 -26.48 -2.86
N GLY A 238 -48.10 -26.20 -1.81
CA GLY A 238 -48.50 -27.17 -0.80
C GLY A 238 -47.33 -27.69 0.06
N LEU A 239 -46.23 -26.93 0.13
CA LEU A 239 -45.04 -27.30 0.90
C LEU A 239 -45.08 -26.80 2.36
N ILE A 240 -46.00 -25.87 2.68
CA ILE A 240 -46.22 -25.32 4.02
C ILE A 240 -47.73 -25.15 4.23
N ASP A 241 -48.24 -25.50 5.42
CA ASP A 241 -49.61 -25.19 5.84
C ASP A 241 -49.67 -23.76 6.43
N SER A 242 -50.62 -22.94 5.98
CA SER A 242 -50.87 -21.61 6.55
C SER A 242 -51.27 -21.62 8.02
N ASN A 243 -51.71 -22.77 8.55
CA ASN A 243 -52.10 -22.94 9.95
C ASN A 243 -50.92 -23.27 10.88
N ASP A 244 -49.74 -23.62 10.34
CA ASP A 244 -48.52 -23.97 11.10
C ASP A 244 -47.73 -22.73 11.56
N THR A 245 -48.40 -21.60 11.75
CA THR A 245 -47.82 -20.39 12.36
C THR A 245 -47.66 -20.58 13.87
N HIS A 246 -46.91 -21.61 14.28
CA HIS A 246 -46.44 -21.72 15.65
C HIS A 246 -45.49 -20.55 15.91
N HIS A 247 -45.99 -19.51 16.59
CA HIS A 247 -45.15 -18.56 17.28
C HIS A 247 -44.22 -19.38 18.19
N ALA A 248 -42.93 -19.36 17.91
CA ALA A 248 -41.95 -19.85 18.86
C ALA A 248 -42.18 -19.08 20.17
N THR A 249 -42.76 -19.75 21.17
CA THR A 249 -43.00 -19.13 22.46
C THR A 249 -41.66 -18.69 23.02
N PRO A 250 -41.54 -17.47 23.57
CA PRO A 250 -40.27 -16.99 24.10
C PRO A 250 -39.86 -17.91 25.26
N THR A 251 -38.96 -18.85 24.96
CA THR A 251 -38.35 -19.71 25.96
C THR A 251 -37.60 -18.82 26.94
N LYS A 252 -37.77 -19.04 28.25
CA LYS A 252 -37.04 -18.30 29.29
C LYS A 252 -35.55 -18.26 28.92
N LYS A 253 -34.96 -17.06 28.93
CA LYS A 253 -33.55 -16.85 28.57
C LYS A 253 -32.67 -17.82 29.38
N GLY A 254 -32.07 -18.78 28.70
CA GLY A 254 -31.09 -19.67 29.32
C GLY A 254 -29.83 -18.89 29.69
N PHE A 255 -29.09 -19.35 30.70
CA PHE A 255 -27.79 -18.74 31.08
C PHE A 255 -26.83 -18.58 29.89
N MET A 256 -26.79 -19.56 28.98
CA MET A 256 -26.02 -19.48 27.73
C MET A 256 -26.47 -18.35 26.79
N GLN A 257 -27.77 -18.05 26.75
CA GLN A 257 -28.31 -16.97 25.92
C GLN A 257 -27.87 -15.60 26.45
N VAL A 258 -27.82 -15.42 27.77
CA VAL A 258 -27.29 -14.19 28.40
C VAL A 258 -25.80 -14.02 28.10
N ILE A 259 -25.01 -15.10 28.11
CA ILE A 259 -23.60 -15.05 27.72
C ILE A 259 -23.44 -14.65 26.25
N ILE A 260 -24.22 -15.27 25.34
CA ILE A 260 -24.19 -14.94 23.91
C ILE A 260 -24.58 -13.48 23.68
N GLU A 261 -25.65 -13.00 24.31
CA GLU A 261 -26.06 -11.60 24.26
C GLU A 261 -24.93 -10.66 24.75
N GLY A 262 -24.25 -11.02 25.84
CA GLY A 262 -23.11 -10.27 26.37
C GLY A 262 -21.92 -10.24 25.42
N ILE A 263 -21.57 -11.38 24.80
CA ILE A 263 -20.49 -11.48 23.81
C ILE A 263 -20.81 -10.64 22.58
N VAL A 264 -22.04 -10.75 22.06
CA VAL A 264 -22.49 -9.98 20.89
C VAL A 264 -22.46 -8.48 21.21
N PHE A 265 -22.91 -8.07 22.40
CA PHE A 265 -22.85 -6.67 22.83
C PHE A 265 -21.42 -6.15 23.00
N LEU A 266 -20.51 -6.94 23.58
CA LEU A 266 -19.08 -6.60 23.64
C LEU A 266 -18.45 -6.50 22.24
N SER A 267 -18.82 -7.41 21.34
CA SER A 267 -18.36 -7.37 19.94
C SER A 267 -18.85 -6.10 19.24
N PHE A 268 -20.06 -5.63 19.52
CA PHE A 268 -20.59 -4.38 19.00
C PHE A 268 -19.73 -3.18 19.40
N ILE A 269 -19.39 -3.06 20.69
CA ILE A 269 -18.54 -1.97 21.20
C ILE A 269 -17.15 -2.03 20.54
N PHE A 270 -16.58 -3.23 20.46
CA PHE A 270 -15.28 -3.45 19.82
C PHE A 270 -15.28 -3.03 18.35
N PHE A 271 -16.26 -3.49 17.57
CA PHE A 271 -16.37 -3.19 16.15
C PHE A 271 -16.76 -1.74 15.86
N LEU A 272 -17.50 -1.09 16.76
CA LEU A 272 -17.76 0.34 16.68
C LEU A 272 -16.48 1.15 16.91
N GLY A 273 -15.63 0.71 17.85
CA GLY A 273 -14.28 1.25 18.04
C GLY A 273 -13.38 1.08 16.81
N ILE A 274 -13.38 -0.12 16.21
CA ILE A 274 -12.66 -0.38 14.94
C ILE A 274 -13.19 0.51 13.82
N SER A 275 -14.52 0.62 13.67
CA SER A 275 -15.12 1.46 12.62
C SER A 275 -14.73 2.91 12.77
N ALA A 276 -14.75 3.46 14.00
CA ALA A 276 -14.28 4.80 14.28
C ALA A 276 -12.79 4.98 13.97
N LEU A 277 -11.96 3.99 14.31
CA LEU A 277 -10.53 3.98 13.96
C LEU A 277 -10.30 3.96 12.45
N LEU A 278 -11.03 3.12 11.71
CA LEU A 278 -10.91 3.00 10.26
C LEU A 278 -11.40 4.26 9.55
N ILE A 279 -12.52 4.85 9.99
CA ILE A 279 -13.02 6.13 9.49
C ILE A 279 -11.98 7.23 9.76
N LYS A 280 -11.40 7.25 10.97
CA LYS A 280 -10.31 8.18 11.29
C LYS A 280 -9.13 7.98 10.36
N LEU A 281 -8.67 6.75 10.13
CA LEU A 281 -7.56 6.46 9.23
C LEU A 281 -7.85 6.86 7.77
N LEU A 282 -9.11 6.70 7.34
CA LEU A 282 -9.55 6.99 5.98
C LEU A 282 -9.70 8.49 5.70
N TYR A 283 -10.27 9.25 6.64
CA TYR A 283 -10.58 10.68 6.47
C TYR A 283 -9.57 11.63 7.14
N PHE A 284 -8.89 11.15 8.19
CA PHE A 284 -7.88 11.88 8.95
C PHE A 284 -6.62 11.00 9.06
N PRO A 285 -5.95 10.72 7.92
CA PRO A 285 -4.69 9.97 7.96
C PRO A 285 -3.77 10.65 8.97
N PRO A 286 -3.06 9.89 9.83
CA PRO A 286 -2.20 10.48 10.82
C PRO A 286 -1.24 11.45 10.12
N GLU A 287 -1.30 12.73 10.51
CA GLU A 287 -0.30 13.70 10.08
C GLU A 287 1.06 13.09 10.41
N TYR A 288 1.94 13.02 9.41
CA TYR A 288 3.35 12.75 9.66
C TYR A 288 3.88 13.96 10.44
N GLN A 289 3.69 13.92 11.75
CA GLN A 289 4.32 14.87 12.66
C GLN A 289 5.80 14.56 12.62
N ARG A 290 6.51 15.31 11.77
CA ARG A 290 7.93 15.54 11.95
C ARG A 290 8.07 15.93 13.43
N GLN A 291 8.83 15.13 14.18
CA GLN A 291 8.98 15.26 15.62
C GLN A 291 9.77 16.54 15.92
N ASP A 292 9.15 17.69 15.71
CA ASP A 292 9.66 18.98 16.14
C ASP A 292 9.53 18.99 17.65
N GLN A 293 10.60 18.54 18.29
CA GLN A 293 10.71 18.48 19.74
C GLN A 293 10.23 19.80 20.33
N MET A 294 9.23 19.64 21.19
CA MET A 294 8.54 20.68 21.94
C MET A 294 9.49 21.80 22.36
N ALA A 295 9.14 23.01 21.95
CA ALA A 295 9.73 24.25 22.42
C ALA A 295 9.61 24.33 23.95
N ASN A 296 10.66 23.89 24.64
CA ASN A 296 10.77 24.07 26.08
C ASN A 296 11.37 25.46 26.36
N LYS A 297 10.75 26.15 27.31
CA LYS A 297 11.09 27.50 27.76
C LYS A 297 12.56 27.55 28.20
N GLY A 298 13.39 28.28 27.45
CA GLY A 298 14.78 28.58 27.79
C GLY A 298 15.11 30.02 27.43
N SER A 299 15.82 30.72 28.32
CA SER A 299 16.11 32.16 28.29
C SER A 299 16.84 32.65 27.02
N MET A 300 16.91 33.97 26.84
CA MET A 300 17.59 34.70 25.75
C MET A 300 19.01 34.19 25.47
N GLU A 301 19.71 33.67 26.47
CA GLU A 301 21.06 33.10 26.37
C GLU A 301 21.07 31.78 25.57
N THR A 302 20.01 30.98 25.71
CA THR A 302 19.76 29.79 24.89
C THR A 302 19.50 30.15 23.43
N PHE A 303 18.97 31.35 23.16
CA PHE A 303 18.67 31.84 21.81
C PHE A 303 19.95 32.21 21.05
N PHE A 304 20.92 32.85 21.71
CA PHE A 304 22.23 33.17 21.13
C PHE A 304 23.13 31.93 20.98
N LYS A 305 23.13 31.00 21.95
CA LYS A 305 23.78 29.69 21.74
C LYS A 305 23.13 28.89 20.60
N LYS A 306 21.80 29.01 20.41
CA LYS A 306 21.12 28.41 19.25
C LYS A 306 21.47 29.08 17.94
N SER A 307 21.80 30.38 17.90
CA SER A 307 22.18 31.04 16.64
C SER A 307 23.60 30.70 16.20
N GLU A 308 24.57 30.64 17.13
CA GLU A 308 25.93 30.18 16.81
C GLU A 308 25.97 28.68 16.48
N ALA A 309 25.11 27.86 17.12
CA ALA A 309 24.97 26.45 16.76
C ALA A 309 24.17 26.23 15.46
N LYS A 310 23.21 27.10 15.12
CA LYS A 310 22.44 27.01 13.84
C LYS A 310 23.25 27.41 12.62
N GLU A 311 24.32 28.19 12.78
CA GLU A 311 25.21 28.51 11.65
C GLU A 311 26.10 27.32 11.27
N ARG A 312 26.25 26.33 12.17
CA ARG A 312 26.82 25.02 11.85
C ARG A 312 25.71 24.01 11.57
N ILE A 313 25.39 23.89 10.28
CA ILE A 313 24.72 22.72 9.68
C ILE A 313 23.22 22.66 9.98
N GLY A 314 22.42 23.17 9.04
CA GLY A 314 21.02 22.77 8.90
C GLY A 314 20.95 21.26 8.61
N TYR A 315 20.67 20.48 9.66
CA TYR A 315 20.52 19.03 9.64
C TYR A 315 19.35 18.59 8.75
N PHE A 316 19.64 18.31 7.47
CA PHE A 316 18.97 17.26 6.69
C PHE A 316 19.84 16.01 6.56
N HIS A 317 21.05 16.02 7.11
CA HIS A 317 21.91 14.86 7.23
C HIS A 317 22.45 14.85 8.66
N THR A 318 21.98 13.93 9.49
CA THR A 318 22.88 13.21 10.39
C THR A 318 23.67 12.27 9.49
N PRO A 319 24.86 12.63 8.97
CA PRO A 319 25.78 11.58 8.57
C PRO A 319 26.01 10.77 9.85
N ASP A 320 25.61 9.50 9.81
CA ASP A 320 26.00 8.56 10.84
C ASP A 320 27.54 8.60 10.93
N ALA A 321 28.11 8.39 12.12
CA ALA A 321 29.57 8.44 12.30
C ALA A 321 30.29 7.40 11.41
N SER A 322 29.55 6.40 10.93
CA SER A 322 29.93 5.40 9.92
C SER A 322 30.07 5.93 8.48
N VAL A 323 29.69 7.19 8.21
CA VAL A 323 29.45 7.71 6.84
C VAL A 323 30.38 8.87 6.46
N ALA A 324 31.33 9.25 7.32
CA ALA A 324 32.40 10.16 6.94
C ALA A 324 33.41 9.41 6.04
N VAL A 325 33.38 9.67 4.73
CA VAL A 325 34.41 9.16 3.80
C VAL A 325 35.77 9.68 4.27
N THR A 326 36.50 8.85 4.99
CA THR A 326 37.85 9.18 5.46
C THR A 326 38.79 8.79 4.32
N VAL A 327 39.05 9.75 3.43
CA VAL A 327 40.05 9.60 2.37
C VAL A 327 41.39 10.02 2.92
N SER A 328 42.38 9.12 2.89
CA SER A 328 43.75 9.44 3.35
C SER A 328 44.42 10.51 2.49
N ASN A 329 44.14 10.48 1.18
CA ASN A 329 44.63 11.43 0.19
C ASN A 329 43.45 12.03 -0.63
N PRO A 330 42.82 13.11 -0.15
CA PRO A 330 41.65 13.68 -0.81
C PRO A 330 42.01 14.25 -2.20
N PRO A 331 41.21 13.99 -3.25
CA PRO A 331 41.38 14.60 -4.57
C PRO A 331 41.35 16.13 -4.53
N VAL A 332 41.93 16.77 -5.55
CA VAL A 332 42.06 18.23 -5.64
C VAL A 332 40.71 18.95 -5.47
N CYS A 333 39.65 18.42 -6.08
CA CYS A 333 38.30 18.96 -5.95
C CYS A 333 37.82 18.96 -4.49
N VAL A 334 38.05 17.87 -3.75
CA VAL A 334 37.62 17.73 -2.35
C VAL A 334 38.41 18.66 -1.43
N GLN A 335 39.70 18.85 -1.69
CA GLN A 335 40.56 19.78 -0.93
C GLN A 335 40.05 21.23 -1.00
N CYS A 336 39.35 21.61 -2.07
CA CYS A 336 38.83 22.96 -2.27
C CYS A 336 37.31 23.11 -2.05
N HIS A 337 36.50 22.09 -2.37
CA HIS A 337 35.03 22.15 -2.42
C HIS A 337 34.30 21.28 -1.39
N GLY A 338 35.01 20.41 -0.66
CA GLY A 338 34.40 19.40 0.22
C GLY A 338 33.85 18.20 -0.56
N THR A 339 33.19 17.28 0.14
CA THR A 339 32.72 15.99 -0.40
C THR A 339 31.26 16.00 -0.86
N PHE A 340 30.51 17.08 -0.63
CA PHE A 340 29.08 17.12 -0.93
C PHE A 340 28.81 17.66 -2.34
N PRO A 341 27.98 16.98 -3.14
CA PRO A 341 27.59 17.44 -4.45
C PRO A 341 26.80 18.76 -4.41
N HIS A 342 26.95 19.57 -5.45
CA HIS A 342 26.28 20.86 -5.58
C HIS A 342 25.23 20.87 -6.71
N SER A 343 24.01 21.30 -6.38
CA SER A 343 22.96 21.62 -7.37
C SER A 343 22.10 22.76 -6.83
N LYS A 344 21.51 23.55 -7.74
CA LYS A 344 20.55 24.61 -7.36
C LYS A 344 19.26 24.02 -6.78
N SER A 345 18.93 22.78 -7.15
CA SER A 345 17.73 22.08 -6.68
C SER A 345 18.02 21.32 -5.38
N PRO A 346 17.27 21.58 -4.28
CA PRO A 346 17.43 20.84 -3.02
C PRO A 346 17.20 19.32 -3.16
N ASP A 347 16.22 18.93 -3.95
CA ASP A 347 15.85 17.56 -4.30
C ASP A 347 16.98 16.82 -5.04
N VAL A 348 17.53 17.40 -6.11
CA VAL A 348 18.68 16.83 -6.82
C VAL A 348 19.87 16.66 -5.87
N ARG A 349 20.13 17.63 -4.98
CA ARG A 349 21.22 17.48 -3.98
C ARG A 349 21.03 16.27 -3.07
N SER A 350 19.82 16.01 -2.59
CA SER A 350 19.57 14.85 -1.72
C SER A 350 19.87 13.52 -2.41
N PHE A 351 19.53 13.36 -3.69
CA PHE A 351 19.84 12.14 -4.43
C PHE A 351 21.34 12.03 -4.77
N LEU A 352 21.98 13.15 -5.10
CA LEU A 352 23.42 13.15 -5.36
C LEU A 352 24.24 12.78 -4.12
N ASN A 353 23.76 13.07 -2.91
CA ASN A 353 24.43 12.64 -1.69
C ASN A 353 24.58 11.13 -1.58
N MET A 354 23.72 10.33 -2.22
CA MET A 354 23.90 8.88 -2.24
C MET A 354 25.14 8.43 -3.03
N HIS A 355 25.68 9.28 -3.91
CA HIS A 355 26.82 8.97 -4.77
C HIS A 355 28.15 9.42 -4.17
N ASN A 356 28.12 10.35 -3.21
CA ASN A 356 29.34 10.94 -2.67
C ASN A 356 30.20 9.96 -1.86
N TYR A 357 29.62 8.83 -1.44
CA TYR A 357 30.30 7.81 -0.63
C TYR A 357 31.29 6.99 -1.43
N PHE A 358 31.10 6.93 -2.75
CA PHE A 358 31.78 5.95 -3.59
C PHE A 358 32.07 6.42 -5.02
N MET A 359 31.81 7.68 -5.37
CA MET A 359 32.16 8.24 -6.67
C MET A 359 33.08 9.46 -6.53
N ALA A 360 34.12 9.52 -7.36
CA ALA A 360 34.93 10.73 -7.52
C ALA A 360 34.12 11.82 -8.26
N CYS A 361 34.36 13.10 -7.96
CA CYS A 361 33.67 14.23 -8.60
C CYS A 361 33.81 14.21 -10.13
N GLU A 362 34.98 13.78 -10.58
CA GLU A 362 35.40 13.67 -11.98
C GLU A 362 34.56 12.62 -12.72
N THR A 363 33.98 11.63 -12.03
CA THR A 363 33.01 10.69 -12.62
C THR A 363 31.82 11.40 -13.24
N CYS A 364 31.38 12.50 -12.62
CA CYS A 364 30.25 13.29 -13.07
C CYS A 364 30.67 14.49 -13.92
N HIS A 365 31.88 15.00 -13.73
CA HIS A 365 32.35 16.25 -14.33
C HIS A 365 33.33 16.06 -15.50
N VAL A 366 33.83 14.86 -15.75
CA VAL A 366 34.67 14.57 -16.91
C VAL A 366 33.84 13.80 -17.93
N HIS A 367 33.64 14.41 -19.09
CA HIS A 367 32.82 13.84 -20.15
C HIS A 367 33.69 13.07 -21.15
N GLN A 368 33.24 11.88 -21.56
CA GLN A 368 33.90 11.11 -22.62
C GLN A 368 33.97 11.91 -23.94
N SER A 369 33.05 12.85 -24.19
CA SER A 369 33.09 13.75 -25.35
C SER A 369 34.27 14.71 -25.35
N ASP A 370 34.85 14.98 -24.18
CA ASP A 370 35.92 15.96 -23.99
C ASP A 370 37.30 15.29 -24.09
N ILE A 371 37.34 13.96 -24.25
CA ILE A 371 38.56 13.15 -24.29
C ILE A 371 38.56 12.28 -25.56
N GLU A 372 39.64 12.39 -26.34
CA GLU A 372 39.81 11.60 -27.57
C GLU A 372 40.07 10.11 -27.30
N THR A 373 40.66 9.79 -26.14
CA THR A 373 40.95 8.41 -25.73
C THR A 373 39.77 7.81 -24.96
N LYS A 374 39.57 6.50 -25.08
CA LYS A 374 38.51 5.81 -24.35
C LYS A 374 38.79 5.89 -22.84
N MET A 375 37.79 6.38 -22.11
CA MET A 375 37.78 6.44 -20.66
C MET A 375 37.09 5.20 -20.11
N ASP A 376 37.74 4.56 -19.15
CA ASP A 376 37.16 3.44 -18.39
C ASP A 376 37.02 3.85 -16.92
N TYR A 377 36.29 3.06 -16.12
CA TYR A 377 36.02 3.34 -14.71
C TYR A 377 36.55 2.22 -13.83
N VAL A 378 37.31 2.58 -12.80
CA VAL A 378 37.97 1.61 -11.91
C VAL A 378 37.80 2.03 -10.45
N TRP A 379 37.72 1.05 -9.56
CA TRP A 379 37.62 1.26 -8.12
C TRP A 379 38.99 1.41 -7.47
N PHE A 380 39.12 2.40 -6.60
CA PHE A 380 40.29 2.63 -5.77
C PHE A 380 39.91 2.69 -4.30
N ASP A 381 40.69 2.03 -3.45
CA ASP A 381 40.50 2.02 -2.00
C ASP A 381 40.71 3.43 -1.41
N ASN A 382 39.83 3.84 -0.51
CA ASN A 382 39.83 5.20 0.04
C ASN A 382 41.03 5.49 0.97
N GLN A 383 41.71 4.47 1.51
CA GLN A 383 42.83 4.62 2.44
C GLN A 383 44.18 4.40 1.77
N THR A 384 44.26 3.44 0.85
CA THR A 384 45.53 2.99 0.26
C THR A 384 45.74 3.48 -1.17
N ASP A 385 44.71 4.05 -1.82
CA ASP A 385 44.73 4.44 -3.23
C ASP A 385 45.09 3.29 -4.20
N ASN A 386 45.03 2.04 -3.72
CA ASN A 386 45.25 0.84 -4.52
C ASN A 386 43.98 0.49 -5.30
N ARG A 387 44.17 -0.10 -6.48
CA ARG A 387 43.06 -0.63 -7.29
C ARG A 387 42.37 -1.79 -6.57
N VAL A 388 41.05 -1.79 -6.62
CA VAL A 388 40.18 -2.83 -6.04
C VAL A 388 39.45 -3.54 -7.18
N ASP A 389 39.62 -4.87 -7.27
CA ASP A 389 38.95 -5.68 -8.31
C ASP A 389 37.63 -6.30 -7.84
N ALA A 390 37.38 -6.36 -6.53
CA ALA A 390 36.15 -6.89 -5.95
C ALA A 390 35.60 -5.95 -4.86
N LEU A 391 34.33 -5.57 -4.99
CA LEU A 391 33.66 -4.70 -4.02
C LEU A 391 33.23 -5.49 -2.79
N THR A 392 33.65 -5.04 -1.61
CA THR A 392 33.21 -5.57 -0.33
C THR A 392 32.39 -4.49 0.40
N GLY A 393 31.14 -4.77 0.72
CA GLY A 393 30.25 -3.85 1.44
C GLY A 393 28.84 -3.76 0.86
N ASP A 394 27.94 -3.10 1.59
CA ASP A 394 26.53 -2.99 1.23
C ASP A 394 26.18 -1.59 0.73
N SER A 395 25.45 -1.54 -0.39
CA SER A 395 24.62 -0.41 -0.83
C SER A 395 25.26 0.98 -0.72
N GLY A 396 26.42 1.16 -1.34
CA GLY A 396 27.10 2.47 -1.43
C GLY A 396 28.16 2.72 -0.35
N VAL A 397 28.38 1.77 0.56
CA VAL A 397 29.46 1.82 1.54
C VAL A 397 30.49 0.75 1.21
N TYR A 398 31.31 1.00 0.18
CA TYR A 398 32.28 0.01 -0.33
C TYR A 398 33.70 0.19 0.23
N GLY A 399 33.97 1.30 0.94
CA GLY A 399 35.34 1.68 1.31
C GLY A 399 36.22 2.07 0.11
N ALA A 400 35.66 2.10 -1.10
CA ALA A 400 36.34 2.43 -2.35
C ALA A 400 35.56 3.49 -3.13
N LYS A 401 36.28 4.24 -3.98
CA LYS A 401 35.75 5.23 -4.91
C LYS A 401 35.90 4.77 -6.36
N LEU A 402 34.85 4.99 -7.15
CA LEU A 402 34.86 4.82 -8.59
C LEU A 402 35.50 6.06 -9.21
N VAL A 403 36.55 5.86 -10.00
CA VAL A 403 37.37 6.92 -10.60
C VAL A 403 37.46 6.69 -12.10
N PRO A 404 37.27 7.75 -12.92
CA PRO A 404 37.55 7.67 -14.34
C PRO A 404 39.06 7.61 -14.62
N ILE A 405 39.46 6.72 -15.54
CA ILE A 405 40.85 6.50 -15.91
C ILE A 405 41.03 6.54 -17.44
N LEU A 406 42.24 6.92 -17.86
CA LEU A 406 42.70 6.76 -19.23
C LEU A 406 43.74 5.66 -19.30
N THR A 407 43.57 4.75 -20.25
CA THR A 407 44.54 3.68 -20.51
C THR A 407 45.42 4.09 -21.69
N SER A 408 46.70 4.37 -21.43
CA SER A 408 47.67 4.66 -22.49
C SER A 408 47.95 3.42 -23.34
N SER A 409 48.42 3.60 -24.59
CA SER A 409 48.81 2.51 -25.50
C SER A 409 49.93 1.62 -24.95
N THR A 410 50.64 2.07 -23.92
CA THR A 410 51.69 1.34 -23.20
C THR A 410 51.16 0.57 -21.98
N GLY A 411 49.85 0.60 -21.70
CA GLY A 411 49.22 -0.05 -20.55
C GLY A 411 49.32 0.73 -19.23
N LYS A 412 49.93 1.93 -19.23
CA LYS A 412 49.97 2.80 -18.04
C LYS A 412 48.61 3.44 -17.81
N LEU A 413 48.05 3.24 -16.62
CA LEU A 413 46.79 3.82 -16.17
C LEU A 413 47.03 5.24 -15.66
N GLN A 414 46.27 6.20 -16.19
CA GLN A 414 46.24 7.57 -15.71
C GLN A 414 44.90 7.82 -15.02
N ARG A 415 44.94 8.18 -13.74
CA ARG A 415 43.75 8.58 -12.97
C ARG A 415 43.39 10.02 -13.28
N LEU A 416 42.10 10.29 -13.50
CA LEU A 416 41.61 11.63 -13.80
C LEU A 416 41.17 12.42 -12.55
N ASP A 417 41.10 11.79 -11.37
CA ASP A 417 40.90 12.50 -10.10
C ASP A 417 42.16 13.24 -9.61
N HIS A 418 43.25 13.14 -10.36
CA HIS A 418 44.47 13.90 -10.18
C HIS A 418 44.53 15.02 -11.23
N SER A 419 44.92 16.22 -10.80
CA SER A 419 45.04 17.35 -11.70
C SER A 419 46.16 17.11 -12.71
N SER A 420 45.96 17.54 -13.95
CA SER A 420 47.01 17.56 -14.97
C SER A 420 48.20 18.47 -14.60
N ASN A 421 48.04 19.36 -13.60
CA ASN A 421 49.07 20.27 -13.11
C ASN A 421 49.09 20.36 -11.58
N GLU A 422 49.50 19.27 -10.91
CA GLU A 422 49.57 19.19 -9.44
C GLU A 422 50.47 20.25 -8.81
N ASP A 423 51.56 20.63 -9.49
CA ASP A 423 52.47 21.68 -9.03
C ASP A 423 51.77 23.03 -8.92
N PHE A 424 50.98 23.40 -9.95
CA PHE A 424 50.19 24.62 -9.95
C PHE A 424 49.11 24.60 -8.86
N VAL A 425 48.44 23.47 -8.64
CA VAL A 425 47.45 23.32 -7.56
C VAL A 425 48.09 23.58 -6.21
N ARG A 426 49.25 22.97 -5.94
CA ARG A 426 49.99 23.12 -4.68
C ARG A 426 50.45 24.56 -4.46
N GLU A 427 50.98 25.20 -5.49
CA GLU A 427 51.41 26.60 -5.41
C GLU A 427 50.23 27.56 -5.20
N TYR A 428 49.12 27.33 -5.92
CA TYR A 428 47.90 28.10 -5.74
C TYR A 428 47.33 27.96 -4.32
N GLN A 429 47.27 26.75 -3.77
CA GLN A 429 46.80 26.53 -2.40
C GLN A 429 47.67 27.25 -1.35
N ALA A 430 48.98 27.25 -1.53
CA ALA A 430 49.92 27.93 -0.64
C ALA A 430 49.76 29.47 -0.70
N ASN A 431 49.45 30.02 -1.87
CA ASN A 431 49.42 31.46 -2.10
C ASN A 431 48.01 32.07 -2.22
N LYS A 432 46.93 31.28 -2.13
CA LYS A 432 45.55 31.72 -2.39
C LYS A 432 45.11 32.95 -1.62
N ASN A 433 45.64 33.17 -0.41
CA ASN A 433 45.26 34.33 0.42
C ASN A 433 45.98 35.62 0.02
N LYS A 434 47.07 35.53 -0.75
CA LYS A 434 47.88 36.67 -1.22
C LYS A 434 47.49 37.17 -2.61
N LEU A 435 46.74 36.36 -3.36
CA LEU A 435 46.31 36.68 -4.74
C LEU A 435 45.15 37.68 -4.76
N THR A 436 45.18 38.57 -5.74
CA THR A 436 44.08 39.48 -6.09
C THR A 436 42.86 38.72 -6.63
N LEU A 437 41.71 39.38 -6.69
CA LEU A 437 40.48 38.78 -7.25
C LEU A 437 40.64 38.40 -8.73
N GLU A 438 41.40 39.19 -9.49
CA GLU A 438 41.64 38.94 -10.91
C GLU A 438 42.58 37.74 -11.12
N GLU A 439 43.65 37.63 -10.33
CA GLU A 439 44.55 36.48 -10.36
C GLU A 439 43.83 35.20 -9.94
N LYS A 440 42.95 35.27 -8.93
CA LYS A 440 42.09 34.15 -8.56
C LYS A 440 41.16 33.73 -9.69
N ALA A 441 40.61 34.69 -10.44
CA ALA A 441 39.76 34.38 -11.59
C ALA A 441 40.55 33.68 -12.72
N LYS A 442 41.76 34.15 -13.02
CA LYS A 442 42.66 33.51 -14.01
C LYS A 442 43.07 32.10 -13.56
N ALA A 443 43.44 31.93 -12.29
CA ALA A 443 43.79 30.63 -11.73
C ALA A 443 42.62 29.64 -11.77
N LYS A 444 41.39 30.09 -11.51
CA LYS A 444 40.19 29.24 -11.63
C LYS A 444 39.99 28.67 -13.03
N VAL A 445 40.31 29.42 -14.08
CA VAL A 445 40.22 28.94 -15.47
C VAL A 445 41.18 27.79 -15.70
N VAL A 446 42.41 27.89 -15.18
CA VAL A 446 43.42 26.83 -15.29
C VAL A 446 43.00 25.60 -14.49
N LEU A 447 42.53 25.78 -13.25
CA LEU A 447 42.14 24.69 -12.34
C LEU A 447 40.94 23.88 -12.84
N HIS A 448 40.01 24.51 -13.56
CA HIS A 448 38.79 23.85 -14.06
C HIS A 448 38.86 23.53 -15.55
N LYS A 449 40.05 23.62 -16.17
CA LYS A 449 40.21 23.40 -17.60
C LYS A 449 39.67 22.03 -18.04
N ASP A 450 39.92 21.01 -17.23
CA ASP A 450 39.60 19.61 -17.54
C ASP A 450 38.27 19.16 -16.89
N ILE A 451 37.48 20.10 -16.34
CA ILE A 451 36.23 19.84 -15.60
C ILE A 451 35.05 20.50 -16.32
N SER A 452 34.08 19.70 -16.76
CA SER A 452 32.84 20.19 -17.35
C SER A 452 31.99 20.95 -16.33
N LYS A 453 31.47 22.10 -16.76
CA LYS A 453 30.55 22.94 -15.96
C LYS A 453 29.19 22.27 -15.73
N LYS A 454 28.76 21.40 -16.66
CA LYS A 454 27.50 20.66 -16.56
C LYS A 454 27.83 19.21 -16.24
N PRO A 455 27.40 18.67 -15.09
CA PRO A 455 27.63 17.27 -14.79
C PRO A 455 26.78 16.37 -15.67
N VAL A 456 27.19 15.11 -15.79
CA VAL A 456 26.39 14.02 -16.35
C VAL A 456 25.05 13.92 -15.61
N GLN A 457 23.95 13.81 -16.34
CA GLN A 457 22.60 13.75 -15.78
C GLN A 457 22.26 12.34 -15.29
N CYS A 458 21.29 12.25 -14.36
CA CYS A 458 20.86 10.98 -13.79
C CYS A 458 20.44 9.96 -14.87
N THR A 459 19.71 10.40 -15.90
CA THR A 459 19.23 9.55 -17.00
C THR A 459 20.32 9.14 -17.99
N GLU A 460 21.45 9.84 -18.01
CA GLU A 460 22.60 9.44 -18.82
C GLU A 460 23.33 8.27 -18.14
N CYS A 461 23.49 8.30 -16.80
CA CYS A 461 24.03 7.17 -16.05
C CYS A 461 23.04 6.00 -15.90
N HIS A 462 21.76 6.29 -15.65
CA HIS A 462 20.71 5.31 -15.37
C HIS A 462 19.72 5.17 -16.52
N GLY A 463 20.23 4.89 -17.71
CA GLY A 463 19.42 4.73 -18.92
C GLY A 463 19.68 3.40 -19.65
N GLN A 464 18.95 3.19 -20.76
CA GLN A 464 19.13 2.00 -21.61
C GLN A 464 20.55 1.91 -22.21
N LYS A 465 21.18 3.06 -22.45
CA LYS A 465 22.59 3.18 -22.84
C LYS A 465 23.30 3.94 -21.72
N PRO A 466 23.73 3.24 -20.67
CA PRO A 466 24.26 3.87 -19.49
C PRO A 466 25.63 4.48 -19.78
N TYR A 467 25.87 5.66 -19.22
CA TYR A 467 27.15 6.35 -19.30
C TYR A 467 28.28 5.55 -18.65
N ILE A 468 27.96 4.80 -17.58
CA ILE A 468 28.85 3.85 -16.92
C ILE A 468 28.26 2.45 -17.06
N ASP A 469 29.04 1.52 -17.62
CA ASP A 469 28.62 0.13 -17.66
C ASP A 469 28.82 -0.53 -16.28
N PHE A 470 27.74 -0.56 -15.49
CA PHE A 470 27.73 -1.10 -14.13
C PHE A 470 28.21 -2.55 -14.03
N ALA A 471 27.94 -3.40 -15.03
CA ALA A 471 28.43 -4.78 -15.04
C ALA A 471 29.96 -4.84 -15.17
N THR A 472 30.55 -3.98 -16.01
CA THR A 472 32.01 -3.96 -16.21
C THR A 472 32.79 -3.40 -15.02
N VAL A 473 32.16 -2.54 -14.22
CA VAL A 473 32.77 -2.00 -12.99
C VAL A 473 32.55 -2.91 -11.77
N GLY A 474 32.09 -4.14 -11.95
CA GLY A 474 32.05 -5.16 -10.89
C GLY A 474 30.74 -5.27 -10.11
N TYR A 475 29.64 -4.65 -10.57
CA TYR A 475 28.32 -4.97 -10.02
C TYR A 475 27.82 -6.33 -10.54
N THR A 476 27.05 -7.05 -9.71
CA THR A 476 26.39 -8.29 -10.17
C THR A 476 25.42 -7.98 -11.31
N PRO A 477 25.15 -8.93 -12.23
CA PRO A 477 24.22 -8.70 -13.35
C PRO A 477 22.84 -8.20 -12.91
N GLU A 478 22.32 -8.74 -11.80
CA GLU A 478 21.03 -8.34 -11.23
C GLU A 478 21.07 -6.90 -10.72
N ARG A 479 22.14 -6.53 -10.02
CA ARG A 479 22.32 -5.17 -9.50
C ARG A 479 22.51 -4.18 -10.63
N ALA A 480 23.34 -4.51 -11.63
CA ALA A 480 23.55 -3.68 -12.81
C ALA A 480 22.22 -3.40 -13.54
N GLN A 481 21.38 -4.42 -13.76
CA GLN A 481 20.05 -4.24 -14.36
C GLN A 481 19.16 -3.30 -13.55
N SER A 482 19.17 -3.41 -12.21
CA SER A 482 18.42 -2.48 -11.36
C SER A 482 18.91 -1.03 -11.47
N LEU A 483 20.21 -0.84 -11.73
CA LEU A 483 20.84 0.48 -11.87
C LEU A 483 20.67 1.06 -13.28
N TYR A 484 20.55 0.25 -14.33
CA TYR A 484 20.28 0.77 -15.68
C TYR A 484 18.85 1.33 -15.84
N ARG A 485 17.92 0.91 -14.97
CA ARG A 485 16.51 1.27 -15.04
C ARG A 485 16.02 1.87 -13.74
N THR A 486 16.77 2.82 -13.19
CA THR A 486 16.29 3.48 -11.95
C THR A 486 15.13 4.41 -12.28
N GLU A 487 13.93 4.03 -11.84
CA GLU A 487 12.73 4.88 -11.91
C GLU A 487 12.95 6.22 -11.17
N VAL A 488 13.90 6.27 -10.24
CA VAL A 488 14.31 7.49 -9.53
C VAL A 488 14.91 8.53 -10.49
N ALA A 489 15.74 8.13 -11.45
CA ALA A 489 16.32 9.06 -12.41
C ALA A 489 15.25 9.68 -13.34
N ASP A 490 14.30 8.85 -13.80
CA ASP A 490 13.16 9.32 -14.59
C ASP A 490 12.18 10.14 -13.75
N MET A 491 11.99 9.83 -12.46
CA MET A 491 11.18 10.60 -11.52
C MET A 491 11.70 12.02 -11.34
N ILE A 492 13.01 12.18 -11.09
CA ILE A 492 13.63 13.50 -10.90
C ILE A 492 13.54 14.33 -12.18
N ASN A 493 13.70 13.72 -13.36
CA ASN A 493 13.65 14.47 -14.61
C ASN A 493 12.23 14.76 -15.11
N ARG A 494 11.25 13.87 -14.86
CA ARG A 494 9.89 13.98 -15.43
C ARG A 494 8.82 14.40 -14.42
N TYR A 495 8.94 14.03 -13.15
CA TYR A 495 7.85 14.09 -12.15
C TYR A 495 8.01 15.16 -11.07
N MET A 496 8.97 16.08 -11.20
CA MET A 496 9.17 17.18 -10.24
C MET A 496 7.99 18.16 -10.11
N LYS A 497 7.00 18.08 -11.00
CA LYS A 497 5.65 18.59 -10.73
C LYS A 497 4.72 17.44 -10.41
N PHE A 498 4.77 16.97 -9.17
CA PHE A 498 3.75 16.09 -8.63
C PHE A 498 2.48 16.92 -8.42
N TYR A 499 1.55 16.87 -9.37
CA TYR A 499 0.22 17.43 -9.19
C TYR A 499 -0.58 16.50 -8.27
N LEU A 500 -0.40 16.65 -6.95
CA LEU A 500 -1.45 16.23 -6.04
C LEU A 500 -2.68 17.09 -6.37
N PRO A 501 -3.84 16.48 -6.65
CA PRO A 501 -5.08 17.24 -6.68
C PRO A 501 -5.17 17.98 -5.35
N THR A 502 -5.13 19.31 -5.40
CA THR A 502 -5.17 20.16 -4.19
C THR A 502 -6.43 19.90 -3.35
N MET A 503 -7.41 19.16 -3.89
CA MET A 503 -8.57 18.63 -3.18
C MET A 503 -8.25 17.90 -1.87
N PHE A 504 -7.06 17.27 -1.73
CA PHE A 504 -6.76 16.39 -0.59
C PHE A 504 -5.70 16.91 0.39
N ASP A 505 -5.15 18.11 0.16
CA ASP A 505 -4.13 18.72 1.05
C ASP A 505 -4.53 20.16 1.40
N ALA A 506 -4.98 20.33 2.65
CA ALA A 506 -5.48 21.59 3.17
C ALA A 506 -4.41 22.69 3.23
N ASP A 507 -3.14 22.33 3.43
CA ASP A 507 -2.04 23.28 3.51
C ASP A 507 -1.61 23.73 2.12
N LEU A 508 -1.63 22.85 1.12
CA LEU A 508 -1.43 23.24 -0.28
C LEU A 508 -2.58 24.12 -0.80
N MET A 509 -3.83 23.89 -0.37
CA MET A 509 -4.96 24.77 -0.68
C MET A 509 -4.80 26.15 -0.05
N ARG A 510 -4.36 26.22 1.21
CA ARG A 510 -4.04 27.49 1.88
C ARG A 510 -2.92 28.22 1.16
N LYS A 511 -1.82 27.52 0.87
CA LYS A 511 -0.66 28.10 0.16
C LYS A 511 -1.06 28.63 -1.22
N LYS A 512 -1.81 27.86 -2.02
CA LYS A 512 -2.30 28.29 -3.33
C LYS A 512 -3.24 29.48 -3.21
N LYS A 513 -4.16 29.49 -2.24
CA LYS A 513 -5.04 30.63 -1.96
C LYS A 513 -4.25 31.87 -1.55
N THR A 514 -3.20 31.73 -0.75
CA THR A 514 -2.31 32.84 -0.37
C THR A 514 -1.53 33.37 -1.57
N GLU A 515 -0.99 32.50 -2.41
CA GLU A 515 -0.28 32.87 -3.65
C GLU A 515 -1.21 33.56 -4.67
N ASP A 516 -2.47 33.12 -4.76
CA ASP A 516 -3.49 33.74 -5.63
C ASP A 516 -3.91 35.12 -5.10
N LEU A 517 -4.09 35.27 -3.78
CA LEU A 517 -4.35 36.57 -3.13
C LEU A 517 -3.17 37.55 -3.26
N GLU A 518 -1.92 37.05 -3.21
CA GLU A 518 -0.73 37.86 -3.44
C GLU A 518 -0.60 38.32 -4.90
N LYS A 519 -1.09 37.53 -5.87
CA LYS A 519 -1.15 37.93 -7.28
C LYS A 519 -2.25 38.96 -7.54
N GLU A 520 -3.42 38.80 -6.92
CA GLU A 520 -4.48 39.82 -6.99
C GLU A 520 -4.01 41.17 -6.41
N ASN A 521 -3.31 41.16 -5.27
CA ASN A 521 -2.75 42.38 -4.67
C ASN A 521 -1.63 43.05 -5.49
N ARG A 522 -0.96 42.32 -6.40
CA ARG A 522 0.02 42.90 -7.33
C ARG A 522 -0.60 43.51 -8.58
N SER A 523 -1.90 43.27 -8.83
CA SER A 523 -2.63 43.86 -9.96
C SER A 523 -3.22 45.26 -9.67
N THR A 524 -3.10 45.75 -8.43
CA THR A 524 -3.63 47.05 -7.97
C THR A 524 -2.56 48.04 -7.52
N LYS A 525 -1.34 47.96 -8.09
CA LYS A 525 -0.32 49.02 -7.94
C LYS A 525 0.35 49.34 -9.26
#